data_AF-A0A7X0J788-F1
#
_entry.id   AF-A0A7X0J788-F1
#
_cell.length_a   1.000
_cell.length_b   1.000
_cell.length_c   1.000
_cell.angle_alpha   90.00
_cell.angle_beta   90.00
_cell.angle_gamma   90.00
#
_symmetry.space_group_name_H-M   'P 1'
#
loop_
_entity.id
_entity.type
_entity.pdbx_description
1 polymer ?
#
loop_
_entity_poly.entity_id
_entity_poly.type
_entity_poly.pdbx_seq_one_letter_code
_entity_poly.pdbx_strand_id
1 'polypeptide(L)'
;MKNIIQTGVVILFILMTLSSCKKEEKLNANLSIIDKNIIDKTPTDLWLDENYLKPYNIETKFRYDRFELTLGKNVTPPLESQVIPAMEMVKAVWIKPFEAVGGADFIKRISPKQFILAGSAEYNSDGTITLGTAEGGRKIVLYVINSFDKTNLASVKQTIQVIQHEYTHILNQTVDYQTDFQNISKGGYVANWTQETLANGRALGFITQYARAAPEEDYAEMSSNMLMMGRVVFNAIVSTTPADGQLKLKKKEQYVVDYFKSAFNIDFYALQTEVQNALNNITAPVLAKLIGPGIGYTTLYSNPNTDISQSSEFSGLWKTASANMTASGFTVNDITMTFKAANAMTLRYSFSSGASVYQADADYTLTIDAAGIGTIKLSATQPTTATYNNMNLINPMMAPVNNYFKNNKFKIDWINKIIPGNIGGIGSLGAFYKQTDGSSYFYGAMGQ
;
A
#
# COMPACT_ATOMS: atom_id res chain seq x y z
N MET A 1 60.79 57.65 -54.51
CA MET A 1 59.43 58.21 -54.34
C MET A 1 58.31 57.40 -55.00
N LYS A 2 58.55 56.60 -56.06
CA LYS A 2 57.51 55.74 -56.69
C LYS A 2 56.96 54.62 -55.79
N ASN A 3 57.79 54.02 -54.92
CA ASN A 3 57.38 52.86 -54.12
C ASN A 3 56.66 53.21 -52.81
N ILE A 4 56.59 54.49 -52.42
CA ILE A 4 55.81 54.94 -51.24
C ILE A 4 54.38 55.30 -51.67
N ILE A 5 54.20 55.74 -52.92
CA ILE A 5 52.89 56.08 -53.50
C ILE A 5 52.07 54.81 -53.79
N GLN A 6 52.72 53.71 -54.22
CA GLN A 6 52.02 52.45 -54.46
C GLN A 6 51.51 51.77 -53.18
N THR A 7 52.26 51.83 -52.07
CA THR A 7 51.81 51.29 -50.77
C THR A 7 50.72 52.15 -50.14
N GLY A 8 50.77 53.47 -50.33
CA GLY A 8 49.72 54.39 -49.87
C GLY A 8 48.38 54.22 -50.58
N VAL A 9 48.40 53.94 -51.89
CA VAL A 9 47.17 53.72 -52.68
C VAL A 9 46.50 52.38 -52.36
N VAL A 10 47.27 51.34 -52.06
CA VAL A 10 46.73 50.02 -51.65
C VAL A 10 46.12 50.06 -50.25
N ILE A 11 46.73 50.80 -49.32
CA ILE A 11 46.19 50.98 -47.96
C ILE A 11 44.91 51.84 -47.98
N LEU A 12 44.84 52.87 -48.84
CA LEU A 12 43.65 53.70 -49.00
C LEU A 12 42.48 52.94 -49.66
N PHE A 13 42.75 52.00 -50.57
CA PHE A 13 41.72 51.15 -51.19
C PHE A 13 41.17 50.09 -50.21
N ILE A 14 41.99 49.60 -49.27
CA ILE A 14 41.59 48.66 -48.21
C ILE A 14 40.77 49.37 -47.12
N LEU A 15 41.01 50.66 -46.87
CA LEU A 15 40.22 51.46 -45.90
C LEU A 15 38.84 51.88 -46.44
N MET A 16 38.63 51.89 -47.76
CA MET A 16 37.34 52.23 -48.37
C MET A 16 36.34 51.05 -48.44
N THR A 17 36.78 49.80 -48.23
CA THR A 17 35.89 48.62 -48.24
C THR A 17 35.26 48.33 -46.87
N LEU A 18 35.60 49.08 -45.82
CA LEU A 18 35.06 48.91 -44.45
C LEU A 18 33.80 49.75 -44.15
N SER A 19 33.29 50.53 -45.11
CA SER A 19 32.13 51.44 -44.89
C SER A 19 30.80 50.95 -45.47
N SER A 20 30.63 49.65 -45.69
CA SER A 20 29.34 49.07 -46.12
C SER A 20 28.62 48.29 -45.01
N CYS A 21 28.67 48.78 -43.78
CA CYS A 21 27.62 48.47 -42.81
C CYS A 21 26.41 49.35 -43.14
N LYS A 22 25.47 48.82 -43.92
CA LYS A 22 24.09 49.32 -43.86
C LYS A 22 23.69 49.30 -42.38
N LYS A 23 23.21 50.42 -41.86
CA LYS A 23 22.46 50.39 -40.59
C LYS A 23 21.28 49.47 -40.86
N GLU A 24 21.35 48.24 -40.37
CA GLU A 24 20.17 47.40 -40.28
C GLU A 24 19.13 48.17 -39.47
N GLU A 25 17.90 48.20 -39.96
CA GLU A 25 16.79 48.70 -39.16
C GLU A 25 16.85 48.01 -37.80
N LYS A 26 16.58 48.75 -36.72
CA LYS A 26 16.46 48.13 -35.40
C LYS A 26 15.53 46.93 -35.57
N LEU A 27 16.09 45.74 -35.43
CA LEU A 27 15.35 44.50 -35.52
C LEU A 27 14.28 44.58 -34.44
N ASN A 28 13.07 44.97 -34.82
CA ASN A 28 11.90 44.93 -33.99
C ASN A 28 11.38 43.48 -34.00
N ALA A 29 12.31 42.53 -33.84
CA ALA A 29 11.97 41.16 -33.53
C ALA A 29 11.49 41.21 -32.09
N ASN A 30 10.21 40.90 -31.92
CA ASN A 30 9.71 40.60 -30.60
C ASN A 30 10.46 39.35 -30.10
N LEU A 31 11.53 39.57 -29.33
CA LEU A 31 12.37 38.49 -28.79
C LEU A 31 11.58 37.55 -27.87
N SER A 32 10.38 37.93 -27.41
CA SER A 32 9.49 36.99 -26.70
C SER A 32 8.95 35.87 -27.61
N ILE A 33 8.96 36.05 -28.93
CA ILE A 33 8.59 35.00 -29.91
C ILE A 33 9.78 34.06 -30.18
N ILE A 34 11.01 34.50 -29.91
CA ILE A 34 12.26 33.75 -30.13
C ILE A 34 12.76 33.11 -28.83
N ASP A 35 12.36 33.63 -27.67
CA ASP A 35 12.57 32.97 -26.39
C ASP A 35 11.64 31.76 -26.27
N LYS A 36 12.10 30.63 -26.81
CA LYS A 36 11.47 29.31 -26.69
C LYS A 36 11.29 28.85 -25.23
N ASN A 37 11.76 29.61 -24.24
CA ASN A 37 11.54 29.34 -22.82
C ASN A 37 10.25 29.96 -22.26
N ILE A 38 9.57 30.85 -22.99
CA ILE A 38 8.22 31.30 -22.62
C ILE A 38 7.22 30.36 -23.28
N ILE A 39 6.98 29.22 -22.64
CA ILE A 39 5.87 28.35 -23.00
C ILE A 39 4.64 28.86 -22.27
N ASP A 40 3.60 29.22 -23.02
CA ASP A 40 2.30 29.54 -22.43
C ASP A 40 1.82 28.34 -21.62
N LYS A 41 1.60 28.55 -20.32
CA LYS A 41 1.18 27.49 -19.41
C LYS A 41 -0.20 26.98 -19.83
N THR A 42 -0.30 25.68 -20.05
CA THR A 42 -1.58 24.99 -20.28
C THR A 42 -2.33 24.85 -18.95
N PRO A 43 -3.64 24.51 -18.98
CA PRO A 43 -4.36 24.17 -17.76
C PRO A 43 -3.67 23.07 -16.93
N THR A 44 -2.98 22.14 -17.59
CA THR A 44 -2.19 21.08 -16.91
C THR A 44 -1.02 21.67 -16.15
N ASP A 45 -0.25 22.60 -16.74
CA ASP A 45 0.85 23.27 -16.05
C ASP A 45 0.36 24.01 -14.81
N LEU A 46 -0.71 24.79 -14.96
CA LEU A 46 -1.30 25.56 -13.86
C LEU A 46 -1.79 24.64 -12.74
N TRP A 47 -2.42 23.51 -13.10
CA TRP A 47 -2.85 22.52 -12.12
C TRP A 47 -1.66 21.92 -11.35
N LEU A 48 -0.57 21.57 -12.04
CA LEU A 48 0.65 21.06 -11.41
C LEU A 48 1.30 22.12 -10.52
N ASP A 49 1.33 23.38 -10.94
CA ASP A 49 1.86 24.47 -10.11
C ASP A 49 1.09 24.61 -8.79
N GLU A 50 -0.25 24.64 -8.86
CA GLU A 50 -1.10 24.79 -7.68
C GLU A 50 -1.07 23.56 -6.77
N ASN A 51 -0.92 22.37 -7.33
CA ASN A 51 -1.02 21.12 -6.59
C ASN A 51 0.30 20.53 -6.13
N TYR A 52 1.41 20.93 -6.74
CA TYR A 52 2.77 20.40 -6.51
C TYR A 52 3.80 21.49 -6.24
N LEU A 53 4.01 22.42 -7.19
CA LEU A 53 5.12 23.37 -7.09
C LEU A 53 4.93 24.33 -5.91
N LYS A 54 3.79 25.00 -5.82
CA LYS A 54 3.49 25.96 -4.75
C LYS A 54 3.42 25.31 -3.36
N PRO A 55 2.69 24.20 -3.15
CA PRO A 55 2.57 23.62 -1.81
C PRO A 55 3.80 22.82 -1.36
N TYR A 56 4.55 22.20 -2.28
CA TYR A 56 5.59 21.21 -1.94
C TYR A 56 6.97 21.51 -2.53
N ASN A 57 7.10 22.53 -3.37
CA ASN A 57 8.31 22.81 -4.14
C ASN A 57 8.75 21.59 -4.97
N ILE A 58 7.77 20.95 -5.61
CA ILE A 58 7.96 19.82 -6.53
C ILE A 58 7.57 20.26 -7.93
N GLU A 59 8.54 20.31 -8.84
CA GLU A 59 8.29 20.56 -10.25
C GLU A 59 7.93 19.23 -10.94
N THR A 60 6.81 19.19 -11.66
CA THR A 60 6.42 18.02 -12.44
C THR A 60 6.56 18.32 -13.93
N LYS A 61 7.56 17.72 -14.57
CA LYS A 61 7.82 17.86 -16.00
C LYS A 61 7.14 16.73 -16.78
N PHE A 62 6.20 17.08 -17.63
CA PHE A 62 5.52 16.13 -18.53
C PHE A 62 5.80 16.40 -20.01
N ARG A 63 6.32 17.59 -20.36
CA ARG A 63 6.82 17.83 -21.71
C ARG A 63 8.09 17.02 -21.89
N TYR A 64 8.15 16.26 -22.98
CA TYR A 64 9.27 15.37 -23.23
C TYR A 64 10.57 16.16 -23.43
N ASP A 65 11.53 15.91 -22.55
CA ASP A 65 12.91 16.35 -22.68
C ASP A 65 13.82 15.12 -22.66
N ARG A 66 14.57 14.94 -23.75
CA ARG A 66 15.46 13.79 -23.89
C ARG A 66 16.60 13.79 -22.86
N PHE A 67 17.03 14.96 -22.41
CA PHE A 67 18.15 15.09 -21.48
C PHE A 67 17.77 14.77 -20.04
N GLU A 68 16.47 14.68 -19.74
CA GLU A 68 15.97 14.29 -18.42
C GLU A 68 15.84 12.76 -18.25
N LEU A 69 16.01 12.01 -19.34
CA LEU A 69 15.83 10.55 -19.42
C LEU A 69 17.14 9.84 -19.79
N THR A 70 17.21 8.54 -19.49
CA THR A 70 18.39 7.71 -19.79
C THR A 70 18.75 7.75 -21.28
N LEU A 71 19.99 8.13 -21.58
CA LEU A 71 20.50 8.17 -22.96
C LEU A 71 20.52 6.75 -23.56
N GLY A 72 20.18 6.64 -24.85
CA GLY A 72 20.16 5.37 -25.58
C GLY A 72 18.93 4.48 -25.36
N LYS A 73 17.99 4.87 -24.48
CA LYS A 73 16.73 4.14 -24.26
C LYS A 73 15.58 4.71 -25.09
N ASN A 74 14.67 3.89 -25.62
CA ASN A 74 13.50 4.39 -26.34
C ASN A 74 12.33 4.60 -25.37
N VAL A 75 11.95 5.85 -25.14
CA VAL A 75 10.86 6.24 -24.23
C VAL A 75 9.95 7.23 -24.97
N THR A 76 8.64 7.05 -24.85
CA THR A 76 7.67 7.95 -25.51
C THR A 76 7.24 9.10 -24.59
N PRO A 77 6.82 10.25 -25.14
CA PRO A 77 6.17 11.32 -24.36
C PRO A 77 4.90 10.83 -23.66
N PRO A 78 4.58 11.36 -22.46
CA PRO A 78 3.31 11.09 -21.80
C PRO A 78 2.15 11.77 -22.55
N LEU A 79 0.98 11.14 -22.55
CA LEU A 79 -0.29 11.73 -22.97
C LEU A 79 -0.70 12.77 -21.91
N GLU A 80 -0.87 14.02 -22.30
CA GLU A 80 -1.21 15.11 -21.37
C GLU A 80 -2.49 14.81 -20.59
N SER A 81 -3.47 14.14 -21.22
CA SER A 81 -4.72 13.71 -20.57
C SER A 81 -4.53 12.72 -19.41
N GLN A 82 -3.37 12.04 -19.33
CA GLN A 82 -3.04 11.10 -18.25
C GLN A 82 -2.22 11.74 -17.12
N VAL A 83 -1.68 12.94 -17.33
CA VAL A 83 -0.82 13.62 -16.36
C VAL A 83 -1.59 13.95 -15.08
N ILE A 84 -2.72 14.65 -15.18
CA ILE A 84 -3.53 14.99 -14.00
C ILE A 84 -4.04 13.72 -13.29
N PRO A 85 -4.64 12.73 -13.97
CA PRO A 85 -5.06 11.49 -13.31
C PRO A 85 -3.95 10.78 -12.52
N ALA A 86 -2.74 10.66 -13.08
CA ALA A 86 -1.60 10.08 -12.39
C ALA A 86 -1.20 10.89 -11.16
N MET A 87 -1.06 12.21 -11.34
CA MET A 87 -0.62 13.10 -10.27
C MET A 87 -1.73 13.34 -9.21
N GLU A 88 -3.01 13.15 -9.51
CA GLU A 88 -4.05 13.10 -8.48
C GLU A 88 -3.80 11.94 -7.52
N MET A 89 -3.44 10.77 -8.04
CA MET A 89 -3.19 9.58 -7.24
C MET A 89 -1.89 9.65 -6.44
N VAL A 90 -0.82 10.22 -7.03
CA VAL A 90 0.43 10.50 -6.32
C VAL A 90 0.16 11.40 -5.11
N LYS A 91 -0.64 12.46 -5.28
CA LYS A 91 -1.01 13.34 -4.18
C LYS A 91 -1.85 12.61 -3.13
N ALA A 92 -2.88 11.88 -3.55
CA ALA A 92 -3.84 11.24 -2.65
C ALA A 92 -3.25 10.06 -1.85
N VAL A 93 -2.35 9.25 -2.43
CA VAL A 93 -1.88 7.99 -1.83
C VAL A 93 -0.46 8.11 -1.26
N TRP A 94 0.34 9.07 -1.70
CA TRP A 94 1.68 9.31 -1.16
C TRP A 94 1.74 10.59 -0.31
N ILE A 95 1.47 11.76 -0.90
CA ILE A 95 1.65 13.04 -0.19
C ILE A 95 0.69 13.17 1.01
N LYS A 96 -0.60 12.97 0.80
CA LYS A 96 -1.63 13.17 1.84
C LYS A 96 -1.43 12.29 3.09
N PRO A 97 -1.11 10.99 2.97
CA PRO A 97 -0.79 10.17 4.15
C PRO A 97 0.41 10.68 4.94
N PHE A 98 1.47 11.13 4.27
CA PHE A 98 2.62 11.72 4.95
C PHE A 98 2.29 13.05 5.63
N GLU A 99 1.45 13.91 5.02
CA GLU A 99 0.97 15.13 5.68
C GLU A 99 0.15 14.82 6.94
N ALA A 100 -0.72 13.80 6.87
CA ALA A 100 -1.60 13.44 7.97
C ALA A 100 -0.82 12.95 9.21
N VAL A 101 0.27 12.20 9.01
CA VAL A 101 1.01 11.55 10.10
C VAL A 101 2.30 12.29 10.47
N GLY A 102 3.03 12.81 9.48
CA GLY A 102 4.28 13.56 9.69
C GLY A 102 4.09 15.07 9.81
N GLY A 103 2.89 15.58 9.54
CA GLY A 103 2.60 17.01 9.47
C GLY A 103 2.93 17.62 8.10
N ALA A 104 2.34 18.79 7.82
CA ALA A 104 2.43 19.43 6.50
C ALA A 104 3.87 19.78 6.07
N ASP A 105 4.79 20.00 7.02
CA ASP A 105 6.17 20.41 6.72
C ASP A 105 7.10 19.23 6.43
N PHE A 106 6.75 18.01 6.87
CA PHE A 106 7.59 16.83 6.67
C PHE A 106 7.84 16.57 5.20
N ILE A 107 6.75 16.38 4.44
CA ILE A 107 6.84 16.07 3.00
C ILE A 107 7.40 17.24 2.21
N LYS A 108 7.16 18.50 2.62
CA LYS A 108 7.73 19.69 1.94
C LYS A 108 9.25 19.76 2.05
N ARG A 109 9.77 19.43 3.24
CA ARG A 109 11.21 19.51 3.53
C ARG A 109 11.95 18.39 2.83
N ILE A 110 11.45 17.16 2.96
CA ILE A 110 12.07 15.95 2.45
C ILE A 110 11.14 15.40 1.37
N SER A 111 11.23 15.97 0.17
CA SER A 111 10.59 15.46 -1.04
C SER A 111 11.62 15.44 -2.18
N PRO A 112 11.41 14.62 -3.21
CA PRO A 112 12.00 14.91 -4.51
C PRO A 112 11.64 16.34 -4.92
N LYS A 113 12.54 17.01 -5.63
CA LYS A 113 12.27 18.34 -6.21
C LYS A 113 11.66 18.24 -7.59
N GLN A 114 11.80 17.10 -8.26
CA GLN A 114 11.28 16.89 -9.60
C GLN A 114 10.61 15.54 -9.77
N PHE A 115 9.47 15.54 -10.44
CA PHE A 115 8.95 14.38 -11.15
C PHE A 115 9.14 14.57 -12.65
N ILE A 116 9.67 13.56 -13.33
CA ILE A 116 9.73 13.50 -14.80
C ILE A 116 8.75 12.43 -15.25
N LEU A 117 7.81 12.78 -16.12
CA LEU A 117 6.78 11.85 -16.60
C LEU A 117 7.14 11.31 -17.98
N ALA A 118 7.09 9.99 -18.12
CA ALA A 118 7.35 9.26 -19.35
C ALA A 118 6.16 8.39 -19.74
N GLY A 119 5.80 8.40 -21.03
CA GLY A 119 4.61 7.72 -21.54
C GLY A 119 4.73 6.21 -21.59
N SER A 120 5.91 5.67 -21.93
CA SER A 120 6.19 4.24 -22.00
C SER A 120 7.14 3.77 -20.89
N ALA A 121 7.26 2.46 -20.72
CA ALA A 121 8.32 1.86 -19.91
C ALA A 121 9.71 2.12 -20.53
N GLU A 122 10.74 2.09 -19.69
CA GLU A 122 12.12 1.91 -20.14
C GLU A 122 12.49 0.42 -20.08
N TYR A 123 13.07 -0.11 -21.17
CA TYR A 123 13.45 -1.52 -21.26
C TYR A 123 14.94 -1.71 -20.99
N ASN A 124 15.27 -2.69 -20.16
CA ASN A 124 16.63 -3.10 -19.84
C ASN A 124 17.14 -4.18 -20.79
N SER A 125 18.47 -4.34 -20.86
CA SER A 125 19.11 -5.33 -21.74
C SER A 125 18.80 -6.77 -21.35
N ASP A 126 18.37 -7.00 -20.12
CA ASP A 126 17.95 -8.30 -19.57
C ASP A 126 16.45 -8.60 -19.77
N GLY A 127 15.72 -7.69 -20.44
CA GLY A 127 14.28 -7.83 -20.69
C GLY A 127 13.37 -7.34 -19.56
N THR A 128 13.93 -6.86 -18.44
CA THR A 128 13.15 -6.19 -17.38
C THR A 128 12.76 -4.77 -17.79
N ILE A 129 11.81 -4.18 -17.07
CA ILE A 129 11.42 -2.78 -17.27
C ILE A 129 11.74 -1.95 -16.03
N THR A 130 12.20 -0.73 -16.26
CA THR A 130 12.39 0.28 -15.21
C THR A 130 11.10 1.09 -15.10
N LEU A 131 10.50 1.07 -13.90
CA LEU A 131 9.21 1.73 -13.62
C LEU A 131 9.37 3.08 -12.91
N GLY A 132 10.55 3.30 -12.33
CA GLY A 132 11.06 4.61 -11.98
C GLY A 132 12.52 4.54 -11.60
N THR A 133 13.14 5.70 -11.51
CA THR A 133 14.52 5.89 -11.06
C THR A 133 14.58 7.14 -10.21
N ALA A 134 15.42 7.14 -9.18
CA ALA A 134 15.85 8.36 -8.52
C ALA A 134 17.27 8.75 -8.91
N GLU A 135 17.46 10.02 -9.24
CA GLU A 135 18.80 10.60 -9.43
C GLU A 135 19.11 11.55 -8.27
N GLY A 136 20.09 11.17 -7.44
CA GLY A 136 20.61 11.99 -6.33
C GLY A 136 19.56 12.41 -5.30
N GLY A 137 18.51 11.61 -5.12
CA GLY A 137 17.41 11.88 -4.20
C GLY A 137 16.57 13.12 -4.54
N ARG A 138 16.79 13.73 -5.71
CA ARG A 138 16.19 15.02 -6.08
C ARG A 138 15.18 14.89 -7.22
N LYS A 139 15.30 13.86 -8.05
CA LYS A 139 14.48 13.64 -9.24
C LYS A 139 13.95 12.22 -9.23
N ILE A 140 12.65 12.04 -9.44
CA ILE A 140 12.02 10.73 -9.67
C ILE A 140 11.43 10.70 -11.08
N VAL A 141 11.79 9.70 -11.87
CA VAL A 141 11.16 9.45 -13.18
C VAL A 141 9.99 8.48 -12.99
N LEU A 142 8.81 8.80 -13.51
CA LEU A 142 7.63 7.92 -13.53
C LEU A 142 7.35 7.49 -14.96
N TYR A 143 7.49 6.20 -15.22
CA TYR A 143 7.25 5.61 -16.53
C TYR A 143 5.80 5.13 -16.68
N VAL A 144 5.43 4.66 -17.88
CA VAL A 144 4.14 4.03 -18.20
C VAL A 144 2.89 4.91 -17.94
N ILE A 145 3.05 6.23 -17.94
CA ILE A 145 1.95 7.18 -17.71
C ILE A 145 0.82 7.02 -18.73
N ASN A 146 1.11 6.61 -19.98
CA ASN A 146 0.07 6.45 -21.00
C ASN A 146 -0.91 5.31 -20.71
N SER A 147 -0.47 4.32 -19.93
CA SER A 147 -1.27 3.17 -19.51
C SER A 147 -1.77 3.27 -18.08
N PHE A 148 -1.60 4.43 -17.43
CA PHE A 148 -2.05 4.63 -16.06
C PHE A 148 -3.59 4.63 -16.00
N ASP A 149 -4.14 3.91 -15.03
CA ASP A 149 -5.58 3.88 -14.77
C ASP A 149 -5.82 4.10 -13.28
N LYS A 150 -6.29 5.31 -12.93
CA LYS A 150 -6.58 5.67 -11.54
C LYS A 150 -7.69 4.85 -10.89
N THR A 151 -8.52 4.17 -11.68
CA THR A 151 -9.59 3.29 -11.19
C THR A 151 -9.11 1.87 -10.95
N ASN A 152 -7.95 1.51 -11.51
CA ASN A 152 -7.33 0.20 -11.34
C ASN A 152 -6.34 0.22 -10.18
N LEU A 153 -6.70 -0.44 -9.08
CA LEU A 153 -5.87 -0.51 -7.88
C LEU A 153 -4.45 -1.03 -8.14
N ALA A 154 -4.27 -1.97 -9.07
CA ALA A 154 -2.94 -2.50 -9.40
C ALA A 154 -2.07 -1.46 -10.13
N SER A 155 -2.66 -0.71 -11.07
CA SER A 155 -1.99 0.39 -11.78
C SER A 155 -1.53 1.49 -10.81
N VAL A 156 -2.41 1.87 -9.87
CA VAL A 156 -2.07 2.83 -8.81
C VAL A 156 -0.97 2.29 -7.91
N LYS A 157 -1.11 1.06 -7.37
CA LYS A 157 -0.11 0.46 -6.49
C LYS A 157 1.26 0.39 -7.15
N GLN A 158 1.34 0.00 -8.43
CA GLN A 158 2.60 -0.06 -9.16
C GLN A 158 3.32 1.30 -9.19
N THR A 159 2.60 2.37 -9.51
CA THR A 159 3.19 3.72 -9.58
C THR A 159 3.60 4.23 -8.20
N ILE A 160 2.72 4.06 -7.21
CA ILE A 160 2.99 4.57 -5.84
C ILE A 160 4.09 3.77 -5.15
N GLN A 161 4.17 2.45 -5.38
CA GLN A 161 5.22 1.62 -4.80
C GLN A 161 6.62 2.10 -5.22
N VAL A 162 6.78 2.44 -6.49
CA VAL A 162 8.03 3.02 -7.01
C VAL A 162 8.35 4.32 -6.30
N ILE A 163 7.39 5.24 -6.20
CA ILE A 163 7.59 6.52 -5.49
C ILE A 163 7.98 6.28 -4.03
N GLN A 164 7.31 5.35 -3.34
CA GLN A 164 7.59 5.03 -1.93
C GLN A 164 8.97 4.36 -1.76
N HIS A 165 9.37 3.51 -2.69
CA HIS A 165 10.69 2.90 -2.75
C HIS A 165 11.77 3.98 -2.87
N GLU A 166 11.69 4.81 -3.91
CA GLU A 166 12.64 5.90 -4.14
C GLU A 166 12.63 6.94 -3.01
N TYR A 167 11.46 7.22 -2.45
CA TYR A 167 11.34 8.12 -1.32
C TYR A 167 12.04 7.57 -0.08
N THR A 168 12.00 6.25 0.14
CA THR A 168 12.74 5.63 1.24
C THR A 168 14.25 5.85 1.08
N HIS A 169 14.79 5.74 -0.15
CA HIS A 169 16.19 6.10 -0.42
C HIS A 169 16.49 7.57 -0.07
N ILE A 170 15.61 8.51 -0.43
CA ILE A 170 15.75 9.93 -0.06
C ILE A 170 15.77 10.13 1.45
N LEU A 171 14.87 9.44 2.16
CA LEU A 171 14.83 9.48 3.62
C LEU A 171 16.15 8.96 4.20
N ASN A 172 16.64 7.82 3.71
CA ASN A 172 17.88 7.20 4.17
C ASN A 172 19.12 8.06 3.89
N GLN A 173 19.14 8.82 2.80
CA GLN A 173 20.19 9.80 2.51
C GLN A 173 20.13 11.04 3.42
N THR A 174 18.94 11.36 3.96
CA THR A 174 18.74 12.50 4.86
C THR A 174 19.10 12.14 6.29
N VAL A 175 18.72 10.95 6.74
CA VAL A 175 19.06 10.38 8.04
C VAL A 175 19.34 8.89 7.83
N ASP A 176 20.55 8.45 8.15
CA ASP A 176 20.94 7.05 7.96
C ASP A 176 20.05 6.10 8.77
N TYR A 177 19.67 4.97 8.16
CA TYR A 177 19.09 3.86 8.89
C TYR A 177 20.19 3.06 9.60
N GLN A 178 19.80 2.24 10.58
CA GLN A 178 20.76 1.44 11.34
C GLN A 178 21.41 0.37 10.45
N THR A 179 22.75 0.42 10.35
CA THR A 179 23.54 -0.50 9.51
C THR A 179 23.40 -1.97 9.90
N ASP A 180 22.94 -2.28 11.13
CA ASP A 180 22.63 -3.63 11.58
C ASP A 180 21.49 -4.31 10.79
N PHE A 181 20.66 -3.54 10.09
CA PHE A 181 19.61 -4.10 9.23
C PHE A 181 20.17 -5.12 8.22
N GLN A 182 21.30 -4.79 7.58
CA GLN A 182 21.91 -5.67 6.57
C GLN A 182 22.37 -7.02 7.14
N ASN A 183 22.64 -7.07 8.45
CA ASN A 183 23.10 -8.29 9.12
C ASN A 183 21.98 -9.33 9.28
N ILE A 184 20.71 -8.92 9.18
CA ILE A 184 19.54 -9.82 9.31
C ILE A 184 19.52 -10.86 8.20
N SER A 185 19.86 -10.47 6.97
CA SER A 185 19.88 -11.34 5.79
C SER A 185 21.28 -11.46 5.17
N LYS A 186 22.32 -11.31 6.00
CA LYS A 186 23.72 -11.46 5.58
C LYS A 186 23.95 -12.77 4.84
N GLY A 187 24.60 -12.69 3.67
CA GLY A 187 24.84 -13.83 2.78
C GLY A 187 23.68 -14.20 1.86
N GLY A 188 22.51 -13.54 1.97
CA GLY A 188 21.37 -13.73 1.08
C GLY A 188 21.31 -12.75 -0.11
N TYR A 189 22.12 -11.69 -0.10
CA TYR A 189 22.22 -10.71 -1.19
C TYR A 189 22.92 -11.31 -2.41
N VAL A 190 22.42 -10.99 -3.62
CA VAL A 190 22.91 -11.54 -4.88
C VAL A 190 22.93 -10.47 -5.98
N ALA A 191 23.95 -10.52 -6.85
CA ALA A 191 24.07 -9.59 -7.97
C ALA A 191 22.95 -9.79 -9.02
N ASN A 192 22.52 -11.04 -9.25
CA ASN A 192 21.47 -11.35 -10.21
C ASN A 192 20.20 -11.85 -9.52
N TRP A 193 19.41 -10.91 -9.00
CA TRP A 193 18.15 -11.17 -8.32
C TRP A 193 17.06 -11.73 -9.24
N THR A 194 17.17 -11.56 -10.57
CA THR A 194 16.14 -11.97 -11.55
C THR A 194 16.02 -13.49 -11.69
N GLN A 195 17.05 -14.25 -11.31
CA GLN A 195 17.06 -15.72 -11.37
C GLN A 195 16.43 -16.39 -10.13
N GLU A 196 16.02 -15.60 -9.15
CA GLU A 196 15.47 -16.08 -7.89
C GLU A 196 13.95 -16.13 -7.93
N THR A 197 13.31 -16.96 -7.10
CA THR A 197 11.84 -16.96 -6.98
C THR A 197 11.39 -16.12 -5.78
N LEU A 198 10.19 -15.53 -5.85
CA LEU A 198 9.60 -14.78 -4.73
C LEU A 198 9.49 -15.63 -3.46
N ALA A 199 9.12 -16.90 -3.60
CA ALA A 199 9.04 -17.83 -2.48
C ALA A 199 10.41 -18.07 -1.83
N ASN A 200 11.47 -18.27 -2.63
CA ASN A 200 12.82 -18.42 -2.11
C ASN A 200 13.33 -17.13 -1.45
N GLY A 201 13.08 -15.98 -2.06
CA GLY A 201 13.41 -14.67 -1.46
C GLY A 201 12.79 -14.50 -0.08
N ARG A 202 11.49 -14.76 0.05
CA ARG A 202 10.77 -14.68 1.34
C ARG A 202 11.31 -15.67 2.36
N ALA A 203 11.59 -16.91 1.95
CA ALA A 203 12.19 -17.92 2.83
C ALA A 203 13.53 -17.45 3.44
N LEU A 204 14.29 -16.63 2.71
CA LEU A 204 15.56 -16.05 3.15
C LEU A 204 15.41 -14.71 3.88
N GLY A 205 14.18 -14.22 4.08
CA GLY A 205 13.88 -13.00 4.80
C GLY A 205 13.77 -11.74 3.92
N PHE A 206 13.56 -11.87 2.62
CA PHE A 206 13.38 -10.74 1.69
C PHE A 206 11.92 -10.65 1.21
N ILE A 207 11.31 -9.46 1.26
CA ILE A 207 9.89 -9.31 0.93
C ILE A 207 9.58 -9.52 -0.57
N THR A 208 10.53 -9.15 -1.42
CA THR A 208 10.55 -9.34 -2.88
C THR A 208 11.86 -9.99 -3.34
N GLN A 209 11.93 -10.41 -4.61
CA GLN A 209 13.18 -10.87 -5.21
C GLN A 209 14.20 -9.72 -5.30
N TYR A 210 13.74 -8.53 -5.69
CA TYR A 210 14.58 -7.35 -5.92
C TYR A 210 15.27 -6.85 -4.63
N ALA A 211 14.63 -7.02 -3.47
CA ALA A 211 15.23 -6.75 -2.15
C ALA A 211 16.56 -7.50 -1.90
N ARG A 212 16.91 -8.51 -2.71
CA ARG A 212 18.21 -9.20 -2.62
C ARG A 212 19.35 -8.49 -3.36
N ALA A 213 19.05 -7.47 -4.15
CA ALA A 213 20.06 -6.76 -4.93
C ALA A 213 21.11 -6.10 -4.03
N ALA A 214 20.67 -5.40 -2.98
CA ALA A 214 21.53 -4.76 -2.00
C ALA A 214 20.77 -4.42 -0.69
N PRO A 215 21.47 -4.17 0.43
CA PRO A 215 20.84 -3.81 1.70
C PRO A 215 19.94 -2.57 1.65
N GLU A 216 20.31 -1.55 0.87
CA GLU A 216 19.53 -0.33 0.67
C GLU A 216 18.24 -0.62 -0.10
N GLU A 217 18.29 -1.46 -1.13
CA GLU A 217 17.12 -1.90 -1.89
C GLU A 217 16.17 -2.75 -1.04
N ASP A 218 16.73 -3.60 -0.17
CA ASP A 218 15.98 -4.38 0.82
C ASP A 218 15.21 -3.49 1.79
N TYR A 219 15.84 -2.41 2.27
CA TYR A 219 15.21 -1.45 3.16
C TYR A 219 14.06 -0.69 2.48
N ALA A 220 14.32 -0.19 1.27
CA ALA A 220 13.33 0.50 0.45
C ALA A 220 12.15 -0.41 0.07
N GLU A 221 12.42 -1.66 -0.29
CA GLU A 221 11.41 -2.66 -0.58
C GLU A 221 10.60 -3.02 0.67
N MET A 222 11.22 -3.16 1.84
CA MET A 222 10.49 -3.40 3.08
C MET A 222 9.50 -2.25 3.38
N SER A 223 9.98 -1.01 3.34
CA SER A 223 9.15 0.19 3.57
C SER A 223 8.00 0.30 2.56
N SER A 224 8.30 0.24 1.27
CA SER A 224 7.31 0.43 0.20
C SER A 224 6.27 -0.69 0.18
N ASN A 225 6.69 -1.96 0.29
CA ASN A 225 5.76 -3.10 0.28
C ASN A 225 4.89 -3.11 1.54
N MET A 226 5.43 -2.77 2.72
CA MET A 226 4.62 -2.64 3.93
C MET A 226 3.51 -1.59 3.74
N LEU A 227 3.82 -0.40 3.21
CA LEU A 227 2.81 0.63 2.95
C LEU A 227 1.77 0.21 1.91
N MET A 228 2.18 -0.47 0.82
CA MET A 228 1.29 -0.85 -0.28
C MET A 228 0.42 -2.09 0.01
N MET A 229 0.95 -3.07 0.75
CA MET A 229 0.23 -4.28 1.12
C MET A 229 -0.71 -4.06 2.31
N GLY A 230 -0.33 -3.18 3.24
CA GLY A 230 -1.01 -3.02 4.51
C GLY A 230 -0.71 -4.18 5.48
N ARG A 231 -1.00 -3.95 6.77
CA ARG A 231 -0.63 -4.88 7.85
C ARG A 231 -1.20 -6.28 7.68
N VAL A 232 -2.47 -6.36 7.27
CA VAL A 232 -3.20 -7.63 7.16
C VAL A 232 -2.56 -8.54 6.11
N VAL A 233 -2.32 -8.02 4.91
CA VAL A 233 -1.72 -8.81 3.82
C VAL A 233 -0.24 -9.09 4.10
N PHE A 234 0.50 -8.11 4.65
CA PHE A 234 1.90 -8.31 5.02
C PHE A 234 2.05 -9.45 6.04
N ASN A 235 1.29 -9.41 7.13
CA ASN A 235 1.31 -10.46 8.16
C ASN A 235 0.90 -11.82 7.61
N ALA A 236 -0.11 -11.85 6.74
CA ALA A 236 -0.55 -13.07 6.08
C ALA A 236 0.58 -13.69 5.25
N ILE A 237 1.28 -12.90 4.43
CA ILE A 237 2.47 -13.33 3.69
C ILE A 237 3.53 -13.86 4.65
N VAL A 238 3.89 -13.07 5.67
CA VAL A 238 4.91 -13.47 6.64
C VAL A 238 4.56 -14.82 7.27
N SER A 239 3.32 -15.02 7.74
CA SER A 239 2.89 -16.27 8.38
C SER A 239 3.04 -17.54 7.53
N THR A 240 3.10 -17.41 6.20
CA THR A 240 3.27 -18.54 5.27
C THR A 240 4.73 -18.87 4.95
N THR A 241 5.64 -18.00 5.39
CA THR A 241 7.08 -18.12 5.14
C THR A 241 7.67 -19.19 6.08
N PRO A 242 8.77 -19.88 5.73
CA PRO A 242 9.50 -20.70 6.70
C PRO A 242 9.89 -19.92 7.96
N ALA A 243 10.04 -20.62 9.09
CA ALA A 243 10.23 -20.00 10.41
C ALA A 243 11.41 -19.00 10.48
N ASP A 244 12.52 -19.29 9.80
CA ASP A 244 13.66 -18.37 9.71
C ASP A 244 13.30 -17.09 8.93
N GLY A 245 12.66 -17.22 7.76
CA GLY A 245 12.17 -16.09 6.98
C GLY A 245 11.14 -15.25 7.73
N GLN A 246 10.25 -15.88 8.53
CA GLN A 246 9.32 -15.19 9.41
C GLN A 246 10.05 -14.29 10.41
N LEU A 247 11.01 -14.86 11.15
CA LEU A 247 11.79 -14.14 12.15
C LEU A 247 12.54 -12.95 11.52
N LYS A 248 13.15 -13.16 10.36
CA LYS A 248 13.89 -12.12 9.62
C LYS A 248 12.97 -11.00 9.14
N LEU A 249 11.85 -11.32 8.49
CA LEU A 249 10.89 -10.32 7.99
C LEU A 249 10.28 -9.51 9.14
N LYS A 250 9.94 -10.16 10.28
CA LYS A 250 9.47 -9.46 11.47
C LYS A 250 10.52 -8.56 12.10
N LYS A 251 11.78 -8.99 12.13
CA LYS A 251 12.88 -8.15 12.58
C LYS A 251 13.06 -6.93 11.67
N LYS A 252 13.04 -7.12 10.35
CA LYS A 252 13.11 -6.02 9.36
C LYS A 252 11.93 -5.05 9.46
N GLU A 253 10.71 -5.56 9.64
CA GLU A 253 9.52 -4.75 9.91
C GLU A 253 9.77 -3.81 11.10
N GLN A 254 10.32 -4.34 12.20
CA GLN A 254 10.62 -3.55 13.39
C GLN A 254 11.67 -2.46 13.12
N TYR A 255 12.75 -2.75 12.38
CA TYR A 255 13.73 -1.73 12.00
C TYR A 255 13.10 -0.58 11.20
N VAL A 256 12.22 -0.89 10.25
CA VAL A 256 11.50 0.13 9.48
C VAL A 256 10.64 0.99 10.41
N VAL A 257 9.83 0.35 11.28
CA VAL A 257 8.96 1.07 12.23
C VAL A 257 9.77 1.98 13.16
N ASP A 258 10.84 1.46 13.75
CA ASP A 258 11.69 2.20 14.68
C ASP A 258 12.43 3.34 14.00
N TYR A 259 12.87 3.16 12.77
CA TYR A 259 13.53 4.21 11.98
C TYR A 259 12.59 5.37 11.68
N PHE A 260 11.39 5.12 11.16
CA PHE A 260 10.41 6.19 10.90
C PHE A 260 10.05 6.94 12.18
N LYS A 261 9.94 6.23 13.30
CA LYS A 261 9.65 6.84 14.59
C LYS A 261 10.82 7.67 15.14
N SER A 262 12.04 7.13 15.12
CA SER A 262 13.20 7.79 15.72
C SER A 262 13.77 8.91 14.84
N ALA A 263 13.86 8.71 13.53
CA ALA A 263 14.42 9.69 12.60
C ALA A 263 13.45 10.84 12.28
N PHE A 264 12.15 10.54 12.21
CA PHE A 264 11.16 11.48 11.68
C PHE A 264 9.94 11.70 12.58
N ASN A 265 9.85 11.02 13.73
CA ASN A 265 8.68 11.04 14.62
C ASN A 265 7.36 10.60 13.92
N ILE A 266 7.47 9.74 12.90
CA ILE A 266 6.32 9.20 12.18
C ILE A 266 5.95 7.85 12.78
N ASP A 267 4.69 7.68 13.17
CA ASP A 267 4.14 6.36 13.45
C ASP A 267 3.90 5.63 12.12
N PHE A 268 4.73 4.64 11.82
CA PHE A 268 4.67 3.93 10.56
C PHE A 268 3.35 3.18 10.36
N TYR A 269 2.73 2.65 11.43
CA TYR A 269 1.46 1.96 11.29
C TYR A 269 0.31 2.94 11.07
N ALA A 270 0.35 4.13 11.69
CA ALA A 270 -0.58 5.20 11.36
C ALA A 270 -0.43 5.64 9.88
N LEU A 271 0.80 5.79 9.39
CA LEU A 271 1.08 6.10 7.99
C LEU A 271 0.53 5.01 7.06
N GLN A 272 0.78 3.74 7.39
CA GLN A 272 0.25 2.60 6.66
C GLN A 272 -1.29 2.62 6.64
N THR A 273 -1.96 2.94 7.76
CA THR A 273 -3.41 3.09 7.81
C THR A 273 -3.91 4.18 6.86
N GLU A 274 -3.29 5.36 6.84
CA GLU A 274 -3.68 6.45 5.94
C GLU A 274 -3.48 6.08 4.46
N VAL A 275 -2.36 5.42 4.14
CA VAL A 275 -2.12 4.89 2.78
C VAL A 275 -3.18 3.86 2.39
N GLN A 276 -3.52 2.93 3.28
CA GLN A 276 -4.55 1.93 3.01
C GLN A 276 -5.93 2.56 2.87
N ASN A 277 -6.28 3.57 3.68
CA ASN A 277 -7.54 4.32 3.53
C ASN A 277 -7.63 4.99 2.15
N ALA A 278 -6.54 5.62 1.69
CA ALA A 278 -6.49 6.23 0.36
C ALA A 278 -6.67 5.19 -0.76
N LEU A 279 -6.06 4.01 -0.63
CA LEU A 279 -6.23 2.90 -1.59
C LEU A 279 -7.65 2.31 -1.57
N ASN A 280 -8.25 2.20 -0.39
CA ASN A 280 -9.60 1.67 -0.20
C ASN A 280 -10.69 2.56 -0.83
N ASN A 281 -10.41 3.87 -0.98
CA ASN A 281 -11.29 4.79 -1.71
C ASN A 281 -11.32 4.53 -3.22
N ILE A 282 -10.29 3.87 -3.76
CA ILE A 282 -10.24 3.45 -5.17
C ILE A 282 -11.00 2.14 -5.33
N THR A 283 -10.65 1.16 -4.50
CA THR A 283 -11.29 -0.15 -4.49
C THR A 283 -11.32 -0.68 -3.07
N ALA A 284 -12.52 -0.74 -2.50
CA ALA A 284 -12.72 -1.25 -1.16
C ALA A 284 -12.29 -2.73 -1.07
N PRO A 285 -11.60 -3.15 0.01
CA PRO A 285 -11.22 -4.54 0.22
C PRO A 285 -12.49 -5.38 0.37
N VAL A 286 -12.50 -6.59 -0.18
CA VAL A 286 -13.64 -7.52 -0.07
C VAL A 286 -13.35 -8.49 1.07
N LEU A 287 -14.02 -8.35 2.21
CA LEU A 287 -13.75 -9.14 3.42
C LEU A 287 -13.79 -10.65 3.16
N ALA A 288 -14.76 -11.13 2.39
CA ALA A 288 -14.90 -12.55 2.05
C ALA A 288 -13.67 -13.15 1.33
N LYS A 289 -12.83 -12.32 0.69
CA LYS A 289 -11.57 -12.73 0.03
C LYS A 289 -10.35 -12.61 0.93
N LEU A 290 -10.53 -12.17 2.17
CA LEU A 290 -9.46 -11.90 3.14
C LEU A 290 -9.55 -12.80 4.37
N ILE A 291 -10.33 -13.87 4.34
CA ILE A 291 -10.50 -14.80 5.47
C ILE A 291 -9.63 -16.03 5.28
N GLY A 292 -8.80 -16.33 6.28
CA GLY A 292 -7.99 -17.54 6.36
C GLY A 292 -6.50 -17.28 6.53
N PRO A 293 -5.75 -18.28 7.03
CA PRO A 293 -4.31 -18.18 7.21
C PRO A 293 -3.59 -18.01 5.87
N GLY A 294 -2.59 -17.14 5.82
CA GLY A 294 -1.87 -16.80 4.60
C GLY A 294 -2.64 -15.93 3.60
N ILE A 295 -3.90 -15.58 3.90
CA ILE A 295 -4.74 -14.71 3.08
C ILE A 295 -4.93 -13.36 3.78
N GLY A 296 -5.39 -13.38 5.04
CA GLY A 296 -5.68 -12.17 5.78
C GLY A 296 -6.06 -12.48 7.22
N TYR A 297 -7.31 -12.21 7.57
CA TYR A 297 -7.86 -12.37 8.91
C TYR A 297 -8.02 -13.84 9.29
N THR A 298 -7.53 -14.20 10.47
CA THR A 298 -7.62 -15.56 11.05
C THR A 298 -8.63 -15.62 12.17
N THR A 299 -9.11 -14.48 12.67
CA THR A 299 -10.09 -14.43 13.75
C THR A 299 -11.20 -13.41 13.51
N LEU A 300 -12.37 -13.69 14.07
CA LEU A 300 -13.42 -12.70 14.33
C LEU A 300 -13.83 -12.87 15.79
N TYR A 301 -13.62 -11.82 16.59
CA TYR A 301 -13.98 -11.78 18.00
C TYR A 301 -15.20 -10.90 18.22
N SER A 302 -16.15 -11.34 19.05
CA SER A 302 -17.25 -10.52 19.53
C SER A 302 -17.55 -10.84 20.99
N ASN A 303 -17.95 -9.82 21.73
CA ASN A 303 -18.59 -9.97 23.02
C ASN A 303 -20.04 -9.45 22.91
N PRO A 304 -21.02 -10.31 22.59
CA PRO A 304 -22.41 -9.89 22.42
C PRO A 304 -23.06 -9.33 23.70
N ASN A 305 -22.43 -9.44 24.86
CA ASN A 305 -22.89 -8.79 26.08
C ASN A 305 -22.57 -7.27 26.08
N THR A 306 -21.53 -6.85 25.35
CA THR A 306 -21.11 -5.44 25.23
C THR A 306 -21.26 -4.86 23.84
N ASP A 307 -21.36 -5.72 22.82
CA ASP A 307 -21.51 -5.36 21.40
C ASP A 307 -22.98 -5.02 21.09
N ILE A 308 -23.40 -3.81 21.48
CA ILE A 308 -24.81 -3.37 21.45
C ILE A 308 -25.44 -3.32 20.05
N SER A 309 -24.63 -3.37 18.99
CA SER A 309 -25.10 -3.28 17.60
C SER A 309 -25.30 -4.64 16.95
N GLN A 310 -25.35 -5.74 17.72
CA GLN A 310 -25.68 -7.06 17.15
C GLN A 310 -27.11 -7.02 16.62
N SER A 311 -27.39 -7.74 15.54
CA SER A 311 -28.75 -7.77 14.99
C SER A 311 -29.78 -8.19 16.04
N SER A 312 -31.02 -7.74 15.88
CA SER A 312 -32.10 -8.07 16.81
C SER A 312 -32.34 -9.58 16.92
N GLU A 313 -32.29 -10.32 15.80
CA GLU A 313 -32.40 -11.79 15.78
C GLU A 313 -31.25 -12.41 16.58
N PHE A 314 -30.00 -12.09 16.25
CA PHE A 314 -28.83 -12.69 16.91
C PHE A 314 -28.79 -12.35 18.41
N SER A 315 -29.06 -11.09 18.77
CA SER A 315 -29.12 -10.64 20.17
C SER A 315 -30.18 -11.41 20.97
N GLY A 316 -31.35 -11.70 20.38
CA GLY A 316 -32.39 -12.51 21.01
C GLY A 316 -31.94 -13.96 21.25
N LEU A 317 -31.26 -14.57 20.28
CA LEU A 317 -30.70 -15.91 20.40
C LEU A 317 -29.59 -15.97 21.46
N TRP A 318 -28.71 -14.97 21.49
CA TRP A 318 -27.65 -14.87 22.50
C TRP A 318 -28.22 -14.73 23.91
N LYS A 319 -29.23 -13.87 24.11
CA LYS A 319 -29.92 -13.72 25.41
C LYS A 319 -30.56 -15.03 25.86
N THR A 320 -31.20 -15.75 24.94
CA THR A 320 -31.80 -17.07 25.22
C THR A 320 -30.74 -18.08 25.65
N ALA A 321 -29.63 -18.16 24.91
CA ALA A 321 -28.51 -19.05 25.26
C ALA A 321 -27.87 -18.65 26.61
N SER A 322 -27.69 -17.36 26.87
CA SER A 322 -27.16 -16.82 28.12
C SER A 322 -28.03 -17.17 29.33
N ALA A 323 -29.35 -17.12 29.17
CA ALA A 323 -30.30 -17.55 30.20
C ALA A 323 -30.19 -19.06 30.49
N ASN A 324 -30.07 -19.90 29.44
CA ASN A 324 -29.88 -21.34 29.58
C ASN A 324 -28.56 -21.68 30.31
N MET A 325 -27.48 -20.97 29.96
CA MET A 325 -26.18 -21.07 30.63
C MET A 325 -26.31 -20.70 32.12
N THR A 326 -27.00 -19.60 32.42
CA THR A 326 -27.19 -19.10 33.80
C THR A 326 -27.99 -20.08 34.64
N ALA A 327 -29.07 -20.65 34.10
CA ALA A 327 -29.85 -21.69 34.75
C ALA A 327 -29.03 -22.96 35.10
N SER A 328 -27.91 -23.15 34.40
CA SER A 328 -26.97 -24.27 34.61
C SER A 328 -25.73 -23.88 35.43
N GLY A 329 -25.69 -22.68 36.01
CA GLY A 329 -24.57 -22.21 36.84
C GLY A 329 -23.37 -21.66 36.05
N PHE A 330 -23.57 -21.27 34.79
CA PHE A 330 -22.54 -20.71 33.91
C PHE A 330 -22.89 -19.32 33.39
N THR A 331 -21.89 -18.54 32.99
CA THR A 331 -22.07 -17.27 32.31
C THR A 331 -21.28 -17.28 31.01
N VAL A 332 -21.93 -17.12 29.85
CA VAL A 332 -21.22 -17.00 28.57
C VAL A 332 -20.69 -15.57 28.42
N ASN A 333 -19.40 -15.46 28.11
CA ASN A 333 -18.67 -14.19 28.13
C ASN A 333 -18.55 -13.60 26.73
N ASP A 334 -18.07 -14.39 25.78
CA ASP A 334 -17.73 -13.95 24.42
C ASP A 334 -17.71 -15.13 23.44
N ILE A 335 -17.58 -14.80 22.16
CA ILE A 335 -17.51 -15.75 21.05
C ILE A 335 -16.38 -15.36 20.10
N THR A 336 -15.58 -16.34 19.69
CA THR A 336 -14.50 -16.15 18.71
C THR A 336 -14.63 -17.18 17.60
N MET A 337 -14.63 -16.73 16.35
CA MET A 337 -14.40 -17.58 15.18
C MET A 337 -12.90 -17.57 14.87
N THR A 338 -12.28 -18.74 14.76
CA THR A 338 -10.89 -18.89 14.29
C THR A 338 -10.89 -19.60 12.95
N PHE A 339 -10.46 -18.91 11.90
CA PHE A 339 -10.34 -19.42 10.54
C PHE A 339 -8.99 -20.11 10.35
N LYS A 340 -9.02 -21.37 9.90
CA LYS A 340 -7.87 -22.26 9.77
C LYS A 340 -7.70 -22.71 8.32
N ALA A 341 -6.62 -23.43 8.06
CA ALA A 341 -6.35 -23.99 6.73
C ALA A 341 -7.44 -24.98 6.29
N ALA A 342 -7.49 -25.28 4.99
CA ALA A 342 -8.43 -26.23 4.40
C ALA A 342 -9.91 -25.96 4.76
N ASN A 343 -10.30 -24.68 4.80
CA ASN A 343 -11.66 -24.22 5.13
C ASN A 343 -12.13 -24.59 6.54
N ALA A 344 -11.24 -25.06 7.43
CA ALA A 344 -11.60 -25.34 8.80
C ALA A 344 -11.84 -24.03 9.58
N MET A 345 -12.78 -24.06 10.51
CA MET A 345 -13.09 -22.94 11.40
C MET A 345 -13.40 -23.49 12.78
N THR A 346 -12.85 -22.90 13.84
CA THR A 346 -13.27 -23.21 15.22
C THR A 346 -14.14 -22.10 15.75
N LEU A 347 -15.33 -22.44 16.22
CA LEU A 347 -16.15 -21.56 17.04
C LEU A 347 -15.82 -21.82 18.50
N ARG A 348 -15.37 -20.77 19.19
CA ARG A 348 -15.01 -20.82 20.61
C ARG A 348 -15.95 -19.95 21.41
N TYR A 349 -16.50 -20.50 22.49
CA TYR A 349 -17.15 -19.73 23.55
C TYR A 349 -16.26 -19.67 24.77
N SER A 350 -16.02 -18.47 25.27
CA SER A 350 -15.50 -18.25 26.62
C SER A 350 -16.68 -18.21 27.58
N PHE A 351 -16.61 -18.94 28.69
CA PHE A 351 -17.66 -18.92 29.72
C PHE A 351 -17.08 -19.11 31.12
N SER A 352 -17.80 -18.64 32.12
CA SER A 352 -17.36 -18.66 33.52
C SER A 352 -18.25 -19.55 34.39
N SER A 353 -17.65 -20.14 35.42
CA SER A 353 -18.36 -20.70 36.58
C SER A 353 -17.70 -20.17 37.84
N GLY A 354 -18.43 -19.35 38.61
CA GLY A 354 -17.82 -18.56 39.68
C GLY A 354 -16.70 -17.66 39.14
N ALA A 355 -15.51 -17.74 39.75
CA ALA A 355 -14.33 -16.98 39.34
C ALA A 355 -13.49 -17.64 38.23
N SER A 356 -13.83 -18.87 37.83
CA SER A 356 -13.05 -19.63 36.83
C SER A 356 -13.58 -19.40 35.42
N VAL A 357 -12.67 -19.16 34.47
CA VAL A 357 -12.98 -19.00 33.04
C VAL A 357 -12.57 -20.25 32.27
N TYR A 358 -13.47 -20.74 31.43
CA TYR A 358 -13.32 -21.93 30.60
C TYR A 358 -13.51 -21.57 29.13
N GLN A 359 -12.99 -22.42 28.25
CA GLN A 359 -13.16 -22.32 26.81
C GLN A 359 -13.88 -23.56 26.30
N ALA A 360 -14.82 -23.37 25.37
CA ALA A 360 -15.57 -24.42 24.71
C ALA A 360 -15.41 -24.30 23.18
N ASP A 361 -14.86 -25.34 22.54
CA ASP A 361 -14.54 -25.34 21.12
C ASP A 361 -15.42 -26.30 20.31
N ALA A 362 -15.87 -25.86 19.14
CA ALA A 362 -16.48 -26.70 18.11
C ALA A 362 -15.86 -26.38 16.76
N ASP A 363 -15.43 -27.41 16.04
CA ASP A 363 -14.90 -27.28 14.70
C ASP A 363 -16.00 -27.39 13.64
N TYR A 364 -15.89 -26.53 12.65
CA TYR A 364 -16.76 -26.38 11.50
C TYR A 364 -15.92 -26.33 10.23
N THR A 365 -16.58 -26.55 9.09
CA THR A 365 -16.09 -26.13 7.78
C THR A 365 -16.80 -24.85 7.37
N LEU A 366 -16.05 -23.83 6.95
CA LEU A 366 -16.53 -22.60 6.35
C LEU A 366 -16.13 -22.57 4.86
N THR A 367 -17.10 -22.74 3.96
CA THR A 367 -16.88 -22.57 2.52
C THR A 367 -17.46 -21.24 2.06
N ILE A 368 -16.68 -20.42 1.37
CA ILE A 368 -17.09 -19.13 0.82
C ILE A 368 -17.15 -19.27 -0.70
N ASP A 369 -18.31 -18.97 -1.30
CA ASP A 369 -18.46 -19.01 -2.76
C ASP A 369 -17.96 -17.72 -3.44
N ALA A 370 -18.02 -17.68 -4.77
CA ALA A 370 -17.56 -16.54 -5.56
C ALA A 370 -18.37 -15.24 -5.30
N ALA A 371 -19.60 -15.36 -4.77
CA ALA A 371 -20.43 -14.23 -4.39
C ALA A 371 -20.18 -13.76 -2.94
N GLY A 372 -19.24 -14.39 -2.22
CA GLY A 372 -18.94 -14.08 -0.83
C GLY A 372 -19.94 -14.68 0.16
N ILE A 373 -20.70 -15.70 -0.24
CA ILE A 373 -21.63 -16.41 0.64
C ILE A 373 -20.91 -17.56 1.34
N GLY A 374 -20.74 -17.42 2.65
CA GLY A 374 -20.25 -18.44 3.57
C GLY A 374 -21.33 -19.46 3.93
N THR A 375 -20.97 -20.74 3.90
CA THR A 375 -21.76 -21.85 4.46
C THR A 375 -20.96 -22.48 5.60
N ILE A 376 -21.54 -22.56 6.79
CA ILE A 376 -20.91 -23.11 7.99
C ILE A 376 -21.53 -24.47 8.29
N LYS A 377 -20.71 -25.53 8.33
CA LYS A 377 -21.16 -26.90 8.62
C LYS A 377 -20.33 -27.50 9.76
N LEU A 378 -20.99 -28.07 10.77
CA LEU A 378 -20.30 -28.74 11.87
C LEU A 378 -19.43 -29.89 11.31
N SER A 379 -18.17 -29.95 11.74
CA SER A 379 -17.26 -31.04 11.36
C SER A 379 -17.77 -32.36 11.93
N ALA A 380 -17.74 -33.41 11.11
CA ALA A 380 -18.25 -34.74 11.48
C ALA A 380 -17.48 -35.35 12.67
N THR A 381 -16.20 -35.02 12.77
CA THR A 381 -15.33 -35.42 13.88
C THR A 381 -14.94 -34.18 14.67
N GLN A 382 -15.06 -34.27 15.99
CA GLN A 382 -14.57 -33.26 16.93
C GLN A 382 -13.40 -33.86 17.73
N PRO A 383 -12.32 -33.11 17.98
CA PRO A 383 -11.31 -33.48 18.97
C PRO A 383 -11.90 -33.73 20.36
N THR A 384 -11.13 -34.36 21.23
CA THR A 384 -11.58 -34.77 22.59
C THR A 384 -10.81 -34.06 23.71
N THR A 385 -10.10 -32.98 23.39
CA THR A 385 -9.38 -32.18 24.41
C THR A 385 -10.38 -31.45 25.32
N ALA A 386 -9.88 -30.89 26.42
CA ALA A 386 -10.71 -30.27 27.46
C ALA A 386 -11.71 -29.24 26.90
N THR A 387 -11.32 -28.43 25.92
CA THR A 387 -12.20 -27.40 25.33
C THR A 387 -13.35 -28.00 24.54
N TYR A 388 -13.16 -29.12 23.84
CA TYR A 388 -14.24 -29.79 23.11
C TYR A 388 -15.16 -30.56 24.05
N ASN A 389 -14.63 -31.11 25.16
CA ASN A 389 -15.46 -31.68 26.22
C ASN A 389 -16.34 -30.61 26.90
N ASN A 390 -15.80 -29.42 27.13
CA ASN A 390 -16.57 -28.28 27.62
C ASN A 390 -17.67 -27.88 26.62
N MET A 391 -17.39 -27.92 25.31
CA MET A 391 -18.43 -27.71 24.30
C MET A 391 -19.53 -28.76 24.38
N ASN A 392 -19.20 -30.05 24.54
CA ASN A 392 -20.22 -31.09 24.72
C ASN A 392 -21.14 -30.81 25.92
N LEU A 393 -20.59 -30.28 27.01
CA LEU A 393 -21.35 -29.87 28.19
C LEU A 393 -22.32 -28.71 27.90
N ILE A 394 -21.84 -27.63 27.25
CA ILE A 394 -22.64 -26.41 27.06
C ILE A 394 -23.47 -26.39 25.77
N ASN A 395 -23.25 -27.33 24.85
CA ASN A 395 -23.91 -27.36 23.55
C ASN A 395 -25.46 -27.32 23.63
N PRO A 396 -26.13 -28.03 24.57
CA PRO A 396 -27.58 -27.90 24.73
C PRO A 396 -28.02 -26.46 25.10
N MET A 397 -27.22 -25.76 25.91
CA MET A 397 -27.50 -24.39 26.36
C MET A 397 -27.28 -23.39 25.22
N MET A 398 -26.20 -23.59 24.45
CA MET A 398 -25.79 -22.76 23.31
C MET A 398 -26.51 -23.11 22.00
N ALA A 399 -27.44 -24.08 22.01
CA ALA A 399 -28.17 -24.53 20.83
C ALA A 399 -28.83 -23.37 20.02
N PRO A 400 -29.41 -22.31 20.62
CA PRO A 400 -29.96 -21.18 19.85
C PRO A 400 -28.92 -20.52 18.93
N VAL A 401 -27.70 -20.29 19.44
CA VAL A 401 -26.61 -19.64 18.70
C VAL A 401 -25.94 -20.62 17.73
N ASN A 402 -25.70 -21.87 18.17
CA ASN A 402 -25.11 -22.89 17.30
C ASN A 402 -25.99 -23.18 16.08
N ASN A 403 -27.31 -23.23 16.25
CA ASN A 403 -28.26 -23.43 15.17
C ASN A 403 -28.33 -22.21 14.22
N TYR A 404 -28.13 -21.00 14.72
CA TYR A 404 -28.03 -19.80 13.88
C TYR A 404 -26.93 -19.97 12.83
N PHE A 405 -25.72 -20.36 13.24
CA PHE A 405 -24.61 -20.56 12.29
C PHE A 405 -24.81 -21.79 11.41
N LYS A 406 -25.26 -22.91 11.97
CA LYS A 406 -25.39 -24.18 11.24
C LYS A 406 -26.49 -24.19 10.18
N ASN A 407 -27.60 -23.51 10.44
CA ASN A 407 -28.80 -23.63 9.60
C ASN A 407 -28.91 -22.52 8.54
N ASN A 408 -27.98 -21.56 8.54
CA ASN A 408 -28.02 -20.42 7.65
C ASN A 408 -26.75 -20.30 6.81
N LYS A 409 -26.89 -19.57 5.70
CA LYS A 409 -25.78 -19.10 4.88
C LYS A 409 -25.60 -17.61 5.13
N PHE A 410 -24.38 -17.12 4.98
CA PHE A 410 -24.04 -15.76 5.35
C PHE A 410 -23.30 -15.03 4.22
N LYS A 411 -23.79 -13.89 3.78
CA LYS A 411 -22.96 -12.94 3.06
C LYS A 411 -21.93 -12.35 4.04
N ILE A 412 -20.66 -12.52 3.73
CA ILE A 412 -19.56 -12.01 4.55
C ILE A 412 -19.13 -10.65 4.00
N ASP A 413 -19.29 -9.60 4.79
CA ASP A 413 -19.01 -8.22 4.37
C ASP A 413 -18.63 -7.33 5.56
N TRP A 414 -18.16 -6.12 5.29
CA TRP A 414 -17.92 -5.11 6.32
C TRP A 414 -19.22 -4.57 6.89
N ILE A 415 -19.24 -4.24 8.19
CA ILE A 415 -20.41 -3.62 8.85
C ILE A 415 -20.42 -2.09 8.80
N ASN A 416 -19.48 -1.48 8.08
CA ASN A 416 -19.25 -0.04 8.07
C ASN A 416 -20.45 0.82 7.61
N LYS A 417 -21.45 0.23 6.96
CA LYS A 417 -22.71 0.89 6.61
C LYS A 417 -23.69 1.03 7.79
N ILE A 418 -23.57 0.16 8.79
CA ILE A 418 -24.39 0.17 10.02
C ILE A 418 -23.61 0.82 11.16
N ILE A 419 -22.33 0.45 11.32
CA ILE A 419 -21.41 0.99 12.32
C ILE A 419 -20.27 1.69 11.58
N PRO A 420 -20.34 3.02 11.37
CA PRO A 420 -19.32 3.74 10.61
C PRO A 420 -17.91 3.52 11.18
N GLY A 421 -16.95 3.27 10.29
CA GLY A 421 -15.55 3.04 10.66
C GLY A 421 -14.69 2.62 9.48
N ASN A 422 -13.37 2.66 9.67
CA ASN A 422 -12.40 2.25 8.65
C ASN A 422 -12.42 0.72 8.45
N ILE A 423 -12.23 0.30 7.21
CA ILE A 423 -12.21 -1.11 6.79
C ILE A 423 -10.81 -1.53 6.32
N GLY A 424 -10.55 -2.84 6.30
CA GLY A 424 -9.29 -3.39 5.78
C GLY A 424 -8.11 -3.38 6.76
N GLY A 425 -8.28 -2.84 7.97
CA GLY A 425 -7.27 -2.90 9.04
C GLY A 425 -7.55 -4.00 10.07
N ILE A 426 -6.55 -4.31 10.89
CA ILE A 426 -6.76 -5.16 12.08
C ILE A 426 -7.69 -4.42 13.04
N GLY A 427 -8.70 -5.11 13.57
CA GLY A 427 -9.75 -4.53 14.41
C GLY A 427 -10.91 -3.91 13.63
N SER A 428 -10.84 -3.84 12.29
CA SER A 428 -12.01 -3.49 11.47
C SER A 428 -13.15 -4.48 11.72
N LEU A 429 -14.38 -3.97 11.71
CA LEU A 429 -15.55 -4.77 12.04
C LEU A 429 -16.08 -5.51 10.80
N GLY A 430 -16.09 -6.84 10.87
CA GLY A 430 -16.67 -7.73 9.87
C GLY A 430 -18.00 -8.31 10.34
N ALA A 431 -18.86 -8.66 9.39
CA ALA A 431 -20.17 -9.24 9.69
C ALA A 431 -20.52 -10.41 8.76
N PHE A 432 -21.25 -11.36 9.34
CA PHE A 432 -21.88 -12.49 8.69
C PHE A 432 -23.38 -12.18 8.61
N TYR A 433 -23.81 -11.63 7.48
CA TYR A 433 -25.20 -11.28 7.19
C TYR A 433 -25.96 -12.49 6.69
N LYS A 434 -27.05 -12.88 7.33
CA LYS A 434 -27.88 -14.00 6.88
C LYS A 434 -28.34 -13.75 5.44
N GLN A 435 -28.08 -14.72 4.55
CA GLN A 435 -28.30 -14.56 3.11
C GLN A 435 -29.76 -14.22 2.77
N THR A 436 -30.70 -14.79 3.54
CA THR A 436 -32.14 -14.61 3.34
C THR A 436 -32.68 -13.33 3.98
N ASP A 437 -31.91 -12.68 4.86
CA ASP A 437 -32.33 -11.48 5.61
C ASP A 437 -31.10 -10.66 6.04
N GLY A 438 -30.82 -9.58 5.32
CA GLY A 438 -29.69 -8.70 5.62
C GLY A 438 -29.81 -7.89 6.90
N SER A 439 -30.98 -7.87 7.55
CA SER A 439 -31.15 -7.25 8.88
C SER A 439 -30.70 -8.17 10.02
N SER A 440 -30.52 -9.46 9.74
CA SER A 440 -29.99 -10.47 10.64
C SER A 440 -28.52 -10.71 10.36
N TYR A 441 -27.69 -10.48 11.36
CA TYR A 441 -26.25 -10.62 11.26
C TYR A 441 -25.58 -10.87 12.61
N PHE A 442 -24.43 -11.50 12.55
CA PHE A 442 -23.44 -11.54 13.63
C PHE A 442 -22.21 -10.75 13.19
N TYR A 443 -21.75 -9.81 14.02
CA TYR A 443 -20.54 -9.02 13.72
C TYR A 443 -19.47 -9.19 14.80
N GLY A 444 -18.25 -8.79 14.47
CA GLY A 444 -17.15 -8.70 15.43
C GLY A 444 -15.90 -8.04 14.85
N ALA A 445 -14.88 -7.90 15.67
CA ALA A 445 -13.58 -7.38 15.28
C ALA A 445 -12.76 -8.44 14.56
N MET A 446 -12.28 -8.12 13.36
CA MET A 446 -11.43 -9.00 12.57
C MET A 446 -9.96 -8.92 13.05
N GLY A 447 -9.34 -10.07 13.29
CA GLY A 447 -7.96 -10.18 13.81
C GLY A 447 -7.09 -11.18 13.05
N GLN A 448 -5.82 -11.29 13.47
CA GLN A 448 -4.81 -12.21 12.91
C GLN A 448 -4.10 -13.01 13.98
#